data_AF-A0A534K8J1-F1
#
_entry.id   AF-A0A534K8J1-F1
#
_cell.length_a   1.000
_cell.length_b   1.000
_cell.length_c   1.000
_cell.angle_alpha   90.00
_cell.angle_beta   90.00
_cell.angle_gamma   90.00
#
_symmetry.space_group_name_H-M   'P 1'
#
loop_
_entity.id
_entity.type
_entity.pdbx_description
1 polymer ?
#
loop_
_entity_poly.entity_id
_entity_poly.type
_entity_poly.pdbx_seq_one_letter_code
_entity_poly.pdbx_strand_id
1 'polypeptide(L)'
;MLQLQEDAHAWEAKGHEAAFEARKLEAQAAELSLKAQRIREKAEARSARSRSLHHRAYTMLHEDQAARKELMVEKARQLELEAAALRDRARGVESDAERLLTAARSRLAESARWLANARGSLREAEATKALL
;
A
#
# COMPACT_ATOMS: atom_id res chain seq x y z
N MET A 1 -8.03 -36.52 -26.51
CA MET A 1 -7.66 -35.21 -27.09
C MET A 1 -8.59 -34.09 -26.61
N LEU A 2 -9.91 -34.17 -26.82
CA LEU A 2 -10.87 -33.13 -26.40
C LEU A 2 -10.78 -32.80 -24.89
N GLN A 3 -10.78 -33.81 -24.02
CA GLN A 3 -10.67 -33.61 -22.56
C GLN A 3 -9.39 -32.88 -22.12
N LEU A 4 -8.23 -33.18 -22.73
CA LEU A 4 -6.96 -32.51 -22.40
C LEU A 4 -6.94 -31.03 -22.83
N GLN A 5 -7.65 -30.71 -23.92
CA GLN A 5 -7.83 -29.31 -24.36
C GLN A 5 -8.81 -28.56 -23.45
N GLU A 6 -9.89 -29.22 -23.01
CA GLU A 6 -10.82 -28.66 -22.03
C GLU A 6 -10.13 -28.39 -20.69
N ASP A 7 -9.32 -29.33 -20.21
CA ASP A 7 -8.54 -29.19 -18.97
C ASP A 7 -7.51 -28.05 -19.09
N ALA A 8 -6.83 -27.93 -20.23
CA ALA A 8 -5.92 -26.82 -20.49
C ALA A 8 -6.63 -25.46 -20.38
N HIS A 9 -7.78 -25.30 -21.03
CA HIS A 9 -8.54 -24.05 -20.98
C HIS A 9 -9.06 -23.75 -19.56
N ALA A 10 -9.45 -24.78 -18.80
CA ALA A 10 -9.84 -24.60 -17.40
C ALA A 10 -8.68 -24.09 -16.54
N TRP A 11 -7.45 -24.57 -16.79
CA TRP A 11 -6.26 -24.04 -16.13
C TRP A 11 -5.90 -22.62 -16.58
N GLU A 12 -6.03 -22.29 -17.87
CA GLU A 12 -5.81 -20.94 -18.38
C GLU A 12 -6.77 -19.94 -17.73
N ALA A 13 -8.05 -20.27 -17.65
CA ALA A 13 -9.06 -19.43 -17.04
C ALA A 13 -8.72 -19.10 -15.58
N LYS A 14 -8.37 -20.12 -14.77
CA LYS A 14 -7.92 -19.95 -13.38
C LYS A 14 -6.65 -19.10 -13.28
N GLY A 15 -5.72 -19.29 -14.22
CA GLY A 15 -4.48 -18.52 -14.29
C GLY A 15 -4.74 -17.03 -14.54
N HIS A 16 -5.60 -16.70 -15.50
CA HIS A 16 -5.95 -15.33 -15.81
C HIS A 16 -6.79 -14.66 -14.71
N GLU A 17 -7.71 -15.40 -14.09
CA GLU A 17 -8.49 -14.91 -12.94
C GLU A 17 -7.58 -14.54 -11.76
N ALA A 18 -6.65 -15.42 -11.38
CA ALA A 18 -5.69 -15.15 -10.31
C ALA A 18 -4.78 -13.95 -10.64
N ALA A 19 -4.36 -13.78 -11.90
CA ALA A 19 -3.61 -12.61 -12.33
C ALA A 19 -4.43 -11.31 -12.21
N PHE A 20 -5.71 -11.35 -12.59
CA PHE A 20 -6.61 -10.21 -12.46
C PHE A 20 -6.82 -9.81 -10.99
N GLU A 21 -7.05 -10.78 -10.10
CA GLU A 21 -7.14 -10.53 -8.67
C GLU A 21 -5.87 -9.88 -8.12
N ALA A 22 -4.69 -10.36 -8.55
CA ALA A 22 -3.42 -9.76 -8.14
C ALA A 22 -3.33 -8.29 -8.55
N ARG A 23 -3.72 -7.95 -9.78
CA ARG A 23 -3.73 -6.54 -10.26
C ARG A 23 -4.68 -5.66 -9.46
N LYS A 24 -5.83 -6.18 -9.06
CA LYS A 24 -6.78 -5.47 -8.20
C LYS A 24 -6.15 -5.15 -6.83
N LEU A 25 -5.46 -6.12 -6.24
CA LEU A 25 -4.76 -5.94 -4.97
C LEU A 25 -3.60 -4.94 -5.09
N GLU A 26 -2.83 -4.98 -6.19
CA GLU A 26 -1.78 -3.99 -6.48
C GLU A 26 -2.34 -2.56 -6.59
N ALA A 27 -3.48 -2.39 -7.27
CA ALA A 27 -4.13 -1.09 -7.39
C ALA A 27 -4.58 -0.55 -6.02
N GLN A 28 -5.21 -1.40 -5.21
CA GLN A 28 -5.61 -1.04 -3.84
C GLN A 28 -4.40 -0.68 -2.96
N ALA A 29 -3.30 -1.42 -3.07
CA ALA A 29 -2.07 -1.11 -2.36
C ALA A 29 -1.47 0.24 -2.79
N ALA A 30 -1.53 0.57 -4.09
CA ALA A 30 -1.08 1.86 -4.60
C ALA A 30 -1.92 3.02 -4.05
N GLU A 31 -3.24 2.87 -4.00
CA GLU A 31 -4.14 3.86 -3.39
C GLU A 31 -3.83 4.09 -1.90
N LEU A 32 -3.60 3.02 -1.15
CA LEU A 32 -3.23 3.11 0.27
C LEU A 32 -1.85 3.76 0.45
N SER A 33 -0.88 3.44 -0.40
CA SER A 33 0.43 4.08 -0.40
C SER A 33 0.34 5.59 -0.61
N LEU A 34 -0.45 6.04 -1.60
CA LEU A 34 -0.71 7.46 -1.84
C LEU A 34 -1.42 8.12 -0.65
N LYS A 35 -2.35 7.42 -0.02
CA LYS A 35 -3.03 7.89 1.19
C LYS A 35 -2.06 8.04 2.36
N ALA A 36 -1.15 7.09 2.57
CA ALA A 36 -0.12 7.17 3.60
C ALA A 36 0.81 8.38 3.37
N GLN A 37 1.22 8.62 2.12
CA GLN A 37 2.02 9.79 1.75
C GLN A 37 1.31 11.11 2.08
N ARG A 38 0.04 11.26 1.70
CA ARG A 38 -0.76 12.46 2.05
C ARG A 38 -0.88 12.67 3.56
N ILE A 39 -0.92 11.60 4.35
CA ILE A 39 -0.94 11.70 5.82
C ILE A 39 0.43 12.16 6.34
N ARG A 40 1.53 11.67 5.77
CA ARG A 40 2.90 12.13 6.10
C ARG A 40 3.08 13.61 5.84
N GLU A 41 2.67 14.09 4.67
CA GLU A 41 2.72 15.51 4.32
C GLU A 41 1.94 16.37 5.33
N LYS A 42 0.77 15.91 5.77
CA LYS A 42 0.01 16.59 6.84
C LYS A 42 0.79 16.61 8.16
N ALA A 43 1.42 15.49 8.55
CA ALA A 43 2.24 15.43 9.76
C ALA A 43 3.45 16.38 9.70
N GLU A 44 4.08 16.50 8.55
CA GLU A 44 5.19 17.42 8.29
C GLU A 44 4.75 18.87 8.40
N ALA A 45 3.61 19.23 7.79
CA ALA A 45 3.04 20.57 7.91
C ALA A 45 2.73 20.94 9.37
N ARG A 46 2.18 20.00 10.15
CA ARG A 46 1.92 20.19 11.59
C ARG A 46 3.22 20.41 12.37
N SER A 47 4.23 19.60 12.09
CA SER A 47 5.56 19.73 12.71
C SER A 47 6.24 21.05 12.36
N ALA A 48 6.15 21.49 11.10
CA ALA A 48 6.70 22.77 10.67
C ALA A 48 6.01 23.95 11.38
N ARG A 49 4.69 23.87 11.53
CA ARG A 49 3.92 24.87 12.29
C ARG A 49 4.29 24.89 13.77
N SER A 50 4.49 23.72 14.40
CA SER A 50 5.01 23.64 15.79
C SER A 50 6.33 24.39 15.91
N ARG A 51 7.32 24.05 15.07
CA ARG A 51 8.65 24.68 15.08
C ARG A 51 8.56 26.20 14.90
N SER A 52 7.69 26.67 14.02
CA SER A 52 7.46 28.10 13.82
C SER A 52 6.91 28.79 15.06
N LEU A 53 5.95 28.16 15.76
CA LEU A 53 5.41 28.68 17.02
C LEU A 53 6.45 28.69 18.14
N HIS A 54 7.23 27.62 18.28
CA HIS A 54 8.35 27.57 19.23
C HIS A 54 9.36 28.68 18.98
N HIS A 55 9.75 28.88 17.72
CA HIS A 55 10.68 29.95 17.36
C HIS A 55 10.13 31.33 17.71
N ARG A 56 8.85 31.59 17.38
CA ARG A 56 8.19 32.86 17.74
C ARG A 56 8.14 33.07 19.25
N ALA A 57 7.73 32.06 20.00
CA ALA A 57 7.67 32.12 21.47
C ALA A 57 9.04 32.44 22.08
N TYR A 58 10.10 31.81 21.56
CA TYR A 58 11.48 32.04 21.99
C TYR A 58 11.96 33.47 21.73
N THR A 59 11.62 34.05 20.58
CA THR A 59 12.02 35.41 20.21
C THR A 59 11.28 36.53 20.97
N MET A 60 10.24 36.20 21.75
CA MET A 60 9.51 37.21 22.51
C MET A 60 10.31 37.58 23.78
N LEU A 61 10.58 38.88 23.96
CA LEU A 61 11.52 39.37 24.98
C LEU A 61 10.85 39.94 26.24
N HIS A 62 9.64 40.50 26.14
CA HIS A 62 9.00 41.22 27.25
C HIS A 62 8.21 40.31 28.22
N GLU A 63 8.22 40.66 29.51
CA GLU A 63 7.50 39.96 30.60
C GLU A 63 5.98 40.07 30.45
N ASP A 64 5.46 41.22 30.00
CA ASP A 64 4.03 41.44 29.73
C ASP A 64 3.44 40.50 28.68
N GLN A 65 4.29 39.77 27.97
CA GLN A 65 3.88 38.79 26.96
C GLN A 65 4.00 37.34 27.44
N ALA A 66 4.33 37.09 28.71
CA ALA A 66 4.56 35.75 29.26
C ALA A 66 3.39 34.78 28.98
N ALA A 67 2.15 35.19 29.27
CA ALA A 67 0.97 34.37 29.01
C ALA A 67 0.82 34.00 27.51
N ARG A 68 1.20 34.92 26.61
CA ARG A 68 1.17 34.65 25.16
C ARG A 68 2.28 33.69 24.74
N LYS A 69 3.47 33.76 25.35
CA LYS A 69 4.56 32.80 25.12
C LYS A 69 4.15 31.39 25.54
N GLU A 70 3.60 31.25 26.75
CA GLU A 70 3.12 29.98 27.28
C GLU A 70 2.06 29.35 26.36
N LEU A 71 1.07 30.15 25.94
CA LEU A 71 0.05 29.70 25.01
C LEU A 71 0.63 29.23 23.66
N MET A 72 1.67 29.89 23.15
CA MET A 72 2.33 29.45 21.91
C MET A 72 3.09 28.15 22.10
N VAL A 73 3.80 27.99 23.23
CA VAL A 73 4.52 26.75 23.57
C VAL A 73 3.55 25.59 23.72
N GLU A 74 2.42 25.79 24.38
CA GLU A 74 1.40 24.75 24.55
C GLU A 74 0.76 24.34 23.22
N LYS A 75 0.43 25.32 22.36
CA LYS A 75 -0.05 25.06 20.99
C LYS A 75 0.98 24.32 20.14
N ALA A 76 2.27 24.63 20.29
CA ALA A 76 3.34 23.94 19.58
C ALA A 76 3.41 22.45 20.02
N ARG A 77 3.35 22.19 21.33
CA ARG A 77 3.28 20.82 21.88
C ARG A 77 2.07 20.04 21.35
N GLN A 78 0.89 20.67 21.30
CA GLN A 78 -0.31 20.04 20.73
C GLN A 78 -0.11 19.65 19.26
N LEU A 79 0.47 20.53 18.44
CA LEU A 79 0.75 20.25 17.04
C LEU A 79 1.79 19.13 16.85
N GLU A 80 2.74 18.98 17.76
CA GLU A 80 3.69 17.86 17.77
C GLU A 80 3.02 16.53 18.07
N LEU A 81 2.11 16.50 19.05
CA LEU A 81 1.31 15.31 19.36
C LEU A 81 0.42 14.92 18.18
N GLU A 82 -0.25 15.89 17.55
CA GLU A 82 -1.03 15.66 16.33
C GLU A 82 -0.16 15.10 15.19
N ALA A 83 1.04 15.66 15.00
CA ALA A 83 1.97 15.18 13.98
C ALA A 83 2.44 13.75 14.27
N ALA A 84 2.73 13.40 15.51
CA ALA A 84 3.10 12.05 15.91
C ALA A 84 1.97 11.04 15.63
N ALA A 85 0.74 11.36 16.04
CA ALA A 85 -0.43 10.52 15.76
C ALA A 85 -0.67 10.32 14.25
N LEU A 86 -0.46 11.37 13.44
CA LEU A 86 -0.55 11.25 11.97
C LEU A 86 0.55 10.34 11.40
N ARG A 87 1.78 10.40 11.91
CA ARG A 87 2.87 9.49 11.48
C ARG A 87 2.54 8.05 11.78
N ASP A 88 2.04 7.76 12.98
CA ASP A 88 1.66 6.39 13.36
C ASP A 88 0.50 5.87 12.51
N ARG A 89 -0.48 6.74 12.22
CA ARG A 89 -1.55 6.41 11.26
C ARG A 89 -1.00 6.14 9.86
N ALA A 90 -0.06 6.94 9.37
CA ALA A 90 0.55 6.73 8.05
C ALA A 90 1.28 5.37 7.98
N ARG A 91 2.01 5.00 9.04
CA ARG A 91 2.65 3.68 9.17
C ARG A 91 1.64 2.54 9.14
N GLY A 92 0.52 2.68 9.83
CA GLY A 92 -0.56 1.69 9.79
C GLY A 92 -1.11 1.48 8.37
N VAL A 93 -1.38 2.57 7.65
CA VAL A 93 -1.88 2.51 6.27
C VAL A 93 -0.85 1.92 5.31
N GLU A 94 0.43 2.24 5.48
CA GLU A 94 1.51 1.66 4.69
C GLU A 94 1.66 0.15 4.93
N SER A 95 1.55 -0.29 6.19
CA SER A 95 1.56 -1.72 6.52
C SER A 95 0.40 -2.48 5.86
N ASP A 96 -0.79 -1.88 5.80
CA ASP A 96 -1.92 -2.47 5.08
C ASP A 96 -1.65 -2.55 3.56
N ALA A 97 -1.01 -1.54 2.97
CA ALA A 97 -0.59 -1.58 1.57
C ALA A 97 0.42 -2.72 1.31
N GLU A 98 1.40 -2.91 2.20
CA GLU A 98 2.39 -4.00 2.09
C GLU A 98 1.76 -5.39 2.19
N ARG A 99 0.74 -5.56 3.06
CA ARG A 99 -0.03 -6.80 3.15
C ARG A 99 -0.75 -7.12 1.84
N LEU A 100 -1.37 -6.11 1.21
CA LEU A 100 -2.01 -6.28 -0.09
C LEU A 100 -1.02 -6.62 -1.19
N LEU A 101 0.18 -6.01 -1.20
CA LEU A 101 1.24 -6.38 -2.14
C LEU A 101 1.72 -7.82 -1.94
N THR A 102 1.80 -8.28 -0.69
CA THR A 102 2.17 -9.66 -0.37
C THR A 102 1.10 -10.64 -0.89
N ALA A 103 -0.18 -10.32 -0.69
CA ALA A 103 -1.28 -11.11 -1.24
C ALA A 103 -1.34 -11.08 -2.78
N ALA A 104 -1.03 -9.94 -3.40
CA ALA A 104 -0.93 -9.84 -4.86
C ALA A 104 0.17 -10.75 -5.40
N ARG A 105 1.34 -10.77 -4.75
CA ARG A 105 2.46 -11.65 -5.13
C ARG A 105 2.11 -13.12 -5.01
N SER A 106 1.39 -13.54 -3.95
CA SER A 106 0.95 -14.93 -3.84
C SER A 106 -0.03 -15.30 -4.95
N ARG A 107 -0.96 -14.41 -5.30
CA ARG A 107 -1.89 -14.62 -6.44
C ARG A 107 -1.18 -14.70 -7.79
N LEU A 108 -0.15 -13.89 -8.03
CA LEU A 108 0.68 -14.00 -9.24
C LEU A 108 1.42 -15.35 -9.29
N ALA A 109 1.92 -15.84 -8.16
CA ALA A 109 2.57 -17.14 -8.10
C ALA A 109 1.58 -18.29 -8.38
N GLU A 110 0.35 -18.21 -7.86
CA GLU A 110 -0.74 -19.15 -8.20
C GLU A 110 -1.08 -19.10 -9.69
N SER A 111 -1.25 -17.90 -10.25
CA SER A 111 -1.48 -17.70 -11.68
C SER A 111 -0.40 -18.37 -12.55
N ALA A 112 0.87 -18.17 -12.21
CA ALA A 112 1.98 -18.76 -12.93
C ALA A 112 1.94 -20.30 -12.90
N ARG A 113 1.56 -20.90 -11.76
CA ARG A 113 1.38 -22.36 -11.64
C ARG A 113 0.23 -22.86 -12.52
N TRP A 114 -0.91 -22.18 -12.52
CA TRP A 114 -2.04 -22.57 -13.36
C TRP A 114 -1.71 -22.48 -14.86
N LEU A 115 -1.04 -21.42 -15.29
CA LEU A 115 -0.60 -21.28 -16.68
C LEU A 115 0.46 -22.31 -17.08
N ALA A 116 1.32 -22.73 -16.14
CA ALA A 116 2.25 -23.83 -16.39
C ALA A 116 1.51 -25.17 -16.59
N ASN A 117 0.49 -25.45 -15.78
CA ASN A 117 -0.35 -26.64 -15.92
C ASN A 117 -1.11 -26.65 -17.25
N ALA A 118 -1.70 -25.52 -17.63
CA ALA A 118 -2.35 -25.36 -18.94
C ALA A 118 -1.43 -25.72 -20.11
N ARG A 119 -0.20 -25.20 -20.09
CA ARG A 119 0.82 -25.50 -21.11
C ARG A 119 1.20 -26.98 -21.12
N GLY A 120 1.26 -27.62 -19.95
CA GLY A 120 1.48 -29.06 -19.84
C GLY A 120 0.37 -29.86 -20.54
N SER A 121 -0.89 -29.60 -20.18
CA SER A 121 -2.05 -30.26 -20.77
C SER A 121 -2.17 -30.02 -22.28
N LEU A 122 -1.85 -28.82 -22.78
CA LEU A 122 -1.80 -28.54 -24.23
C LEU A 122 -0.74 -29.39 -24.94
N ARG A 123 0.49 -29.45 -24.39
CA ARG A 123 1.56 -30.29 -24.98
C ARG A 123 1.20 -31.77 -25.00
N GLU A 124 0.54 -32.26 -23.95
CA GLU A 124 0.05 -33.64 -23.89
C GLU A 124 -1.06 -33.89 -24.92
N ALA A 125 -1.98 -32.93 -25.12
CA ALA A 125 -3.00 -33.00 -26.14
C ALA A 125 -2.40 -33.01 -27.56
N GLU A 126 -1.36 -32.20 -27.81
CA GLU A 126 -0.64 -32.15 -29.09
C GLU A 126 0.16 -33.43 -29.35
N ALA A 127 0.83 -33.98 -28.33
CA ALA A 127 1.56 -35.23 -28.45
C ALA A 127 0.62 -36.41 -28.74
N THR A 128 -0.53 -36.47 -28.07
CA THR A 128 -1.55 -37.49 -28.35
C THR A 128 -2.19 -37.33 -29.71
N LYS A 129 -2.29 -36.10 -30.24
CA LYS A 129 -2.70 -35.85 -31.64
C LYS A 129 -1.69 -36.34 -32.66
N ALA A 130 -0.39 -36.24 -32.39
CA ALA A 130 0.66 -36.65 -33.33
C ALA A 130 0.81 -38.18 -33.43
N LEU A 131 0.25 -38.93 -32.46
CA LEU A 131 0.31 -40.40 -32.38
C LEU A 131 -0.92 -41.11 -32.97
N LEU A 132 -1.95 -40.36 -33.37
CA LEU A 132 -3.22 -40.83 -33.96
C LEU A 132 -3.31 -40.41 -35.43
#